data_AF-A0A8X7X8Z4-F1
#
_entry.id   AF-A0A8X7X8Z4-F1
#
_cell.length_a   1.000
_cell.length_b   1.000
_cell.length_c   1.000
_cell.angle_alpha   90.00
_cell.angle_beta   90.00
_cell.angle_gamma   90.00
#
_symmetry.space_group_name_H-M   'P 1'
#
loop_
_entity.id
_entity.type
_entity.pdbx_description
1 polymer ?
#
loop_
_entity_poly.entity_id
_entity_poly.type
_entity_poly.pdbx_seq_one_letter_code
_entity_poly.pdbx_strand_id
1 'polypeptide(L)'
;MHDEVSSSDSIPSTVPSTPRKDRPASAKLSVRLPGLPRPEDLFYVQSRKVAKNMAPDIVLECMGSFWELHCPYLTKSRILMELFSSVNKPKSQDNESSDQMLQLTTCMLPSGAGNQQEQQSPRKPIMIKFQVKDPGVSKNALAAALLNLYRSDPVVGVEEAEGLLAAAKVLVFPQLYQKCLSVMLDNINSNTVCRFHHVACEVREDNLMMTCERWLELYLVPHLQSKIQLRELSQDLLLKTLKSPRLFTYSEYQVFRTLLYWLFLRLNPTVQIMPSHSSILTYFISLSKGAAFLERDVGKKYIPLFQCLRLYGIMDSLQLEEIQQIQLLPQMWLVRIFTKHYYALHRGGDMPFLEDFDTQALRFGLIIEGEAQYHTKTISMYGFYFELKAVRKGESSCYNFSMQRLQHSDPTLSFRACKRHPFCLMQERGVIYEIKVQSRVKGKWQIFCTDRVNQEFGVTKKSSESQVLKVNGLSPPIFATFSLAFASF
;
A
#
# COMPACT_ATOMS: atom_id res chain seq x y z
N MET A 1 -60.68 38.30 -3.56
CA MET A 1 -61.62 38.07 -4.67
C MET A 1 -61.35 36.66 -5.17
N HIS A 2 -62.35 35.79 -4.97
CA HIS A 2 -62.44 34.36 -5.26
C HIS A 2 -61.70 33.35 -4.37
N ASP A 3 -62.57 32.63 -3.63
CA ASP A 3 -62.43 31.39 -2.88
C ASP A 3 -62.24 30.15 -3.75
N GLU A 4 -61.65 29.09 -3.15
CA GLU A 4 -62.04 27.66 -3.22
C GLU A 4 -61.06 26.89 -2.30
N VAL A 5 -61.38 26.52 -1.06
CA VAL A 5 -62.25 25.45 -0.52
C VAL A 5 -61.74 24.01 -0.74
N SER A 6 -61.36 23.40 0.41
CA SER A 6 -61.35 21.97 0.76
C SER A 6 -60.28 21.08 0.08
N SER A 7 -59.71 20.05 0.72
CA SER A 7 -60.28 19.16 1.72
C SER A 7 -59.19 18.47 2.53
N SER A 8 -59.49 18.32 3.82
CA SER A 8 -58.93 17.37 4.75
C SER A 8 -59.27 15.94 4.33
N ASP A 9 -58.29 15.04 4.37
CA ASP A 9 -58.58 13.63 4.64
C ASP A 9 -57.43 12.99 5.40
N SER A 10 -57.84 12.24 6.41
CA SER A 10 -57.03 11.65 7.46
C SER A 10 -57.39 10.18 7.59
N ILE A 11 -56.37 9.35 7.90
CA ILE A 11 -56.44 7.96 8.44
C ILE A 11 -56.59 6.88 7.33
N PRO A 12 -55.94 5.66 7.37
CA PRO A 12 -55.51 4.91 8.56
C PRO A 12 -54.09 4.34 8.62
N SER A 13 -53.67 4.23 9.88
CA SER A 13 -52.80 3.22 10.45
C SER A 13 -53.35 1.79 10.28
N THR A 14 -52.59 0.91 9.63
CA THR A 14 -52.66 -0.55 9.86
C THR A 14 -51.40 -1.22 9.30
N VAL A 15 -50.40 -1.43 10.15
CA VAL A 15 -49.29 -2.36 9.88
C VAL A 15 -49.66 -3.69 10.53
N PRO A 16 -49.77 -4.80 9.79
CA PRO A 16 -49.93 -6.11 10.40
C PRO A 16 -48.58 -6.55 10.98
N SER A 17 -48.52 -6.64 12.31
CA SER A 17 -47.49 -7.35 13.05
C SER A 17 -47.55 -8.85 12.71
N THR A 18 -46.53 -9.35 12.01
CA THR A 18 -46.27 -10.79 11.85
C THR A 18 -45.03 -11.18 12.66
N PRO A 19 -45.06 -12.29 13.42
CA PRO A 19 -43.96 -12.69 14.28
C PRO A 19 -42.79 -13.22 13.43
N ARG A 20 -41.62 -12.60 13.58
CA ARG A 20 -40.36 -13.13 13.05
C ARG A 20 -40.02 -14.41 13.81
N LYS A 21 -40.27 -15.56 13.17
CA LYS A 21 -39.66 -16.84 13.54
C LYS A 21 -38.15 -16.73 13.33
N ASP A 22 -37.41 -17.01 14.39
CA ASP A 22 -35.97 -17.27 14.38
C ASP A 22 -35.62 -18.28 13.28
N ARG A 23 -34.80 -17.84 12.31
CA ARG A 23 -34.07 -18.74 11.42
C ARG A 23 -32.63 -18.81 11.90
N PRO A 24 -32.07 -20.01 12.12
CA PRO A 24 -30.69 -20.15 12.56
C PRO A 24 -29.73 -19.70 11.46
N ALA A 25 -28.60 -19.15 11.89
CA ALA A 25 -27.49 -18.73 11.05
C ALA A 25 -27.13 -19.81 10.02
N SER A 26 -27.20 -19.46 8.73
CA SER A 26 -26.66 -20.32 7.68
C SER A 26 -25.14 -20.33 7.83
N ALA A 27 -24.62 -21.47 8.31
CA ALA A 27 -23.25 -21.86 8.05
C ALA A 27 -23.03 -21.77 6.54
N LYS A 28 -22.04 -20.96 6.12
CA LYS A 28 -21.56 -20.96 4.74
C LYS A 28 -20.94 -22.33 4.46
N LEU A 29 -21.76 -23.30 4.07
CA LEU A 29 -21.29 -24.46 3.33
C LEU A 29 -20.74 -23.91 2.01
N SER A 30 -19.43 -24.06 1.81
CA SER A 30 -18.79 -23.91 0.51
C SER A 30 -19.44 -24.91 -0.44
N VAL A 31 -20.41 -24.43 -1.23
CA VAL A 31 -20.95 -25.19 -2.36
C VAL A 31 -19.86 -25.20 -3.42
N ARG A 32 -19.26 -26.38 -3.62
CA ARG A 32 -18.20 -26.63 -4.60
C ARG A 32 -18.77 -26.50 -6.01
N LEU A 33 -18.11 -25.72 -6.86
CA LEU A 33 -18.28 -25.82 -8.31
C LEU A 33 -17.70 -27.18 -8.78
N PRO A 34 -18.47 -28.01 -9.51
CA PRO A 34 -17.94 -29.24 -10.09
C PRO A 34 -16.97 -28.90 -11.22
N GLY A 35 -15.73 -29.39 -11.16
CA GLY A 35 -14.82 -29.40 -12.32
C GLY A 35 -13.42 -28.81 -12.14
N LEU A 36 -13.09 -28.18 -11.00
CA LEU A 36 -11.71 -27.76 -10.76
C LEU A 36 -10.86 -28.95 -10.26
N PRO A 37 -9.76 -29.33 -10.95
CA PRO A 37 -8.92 -30.45 -10.53
C PRO A 37 -8.29 -30.18 -9.16
N ARG A 38 -8.21 -31.20 -8.30
CA ARG A 38 -7.60 -31.03 -6.98
C ARG A 38 -6.09 -30.80 -7.12
N PRO A 39 -5.47 -30.01 -6.22
CA PRO A 39 -4.02 -29.82 -6.23
C PRO A 39 -3.23 -31.12 -6.25
N GLU A 40 -3.73 -32.16 -5.57
CA GLU A 40 -3.18 -33.51 -5.55
C GLU A 40 -3.21 -34.18 -6.92
N ASP A 41 -4.32 -34.03 -7.65
CA ASP A 41 -4.49 -34.63 -8.98
C ASP A 41 -3.52 -33.97 -9.98
N LEU A 42 -3.40 -32.64 -9.93
CA LEU A 42 -2.45 -31.88 -10.75
C LEU A 42 -0.99 -32.25 -10.44
N PHE A 43 -0.66 -32.36 -9.15
CA PHE A 43 0.66 -32.78 -8.70
C PHE A 43 0.99 -34.20 -9.17
N TYR A 44 0.06 -35.15 -8.99
CA TYR A 44 0.25 -36.56 -9.31
C TYR A 44 0.51 -36.77 -10.80
N VAL A 45 -0.31 -36.17 -11.67
CA VAL A 45 -0.15 -36.30 -13.14
C VAL A 45 1.22 -35.78 -13.58
N GLN A 46 1.63 -34.61 -13.09
CA GLN A 46 2.85 -33.97 -13.54
C GLN A 46 4.11 -34.64 -12.97
N SER A 47 4.09 -35.01 -11.68
CA SER A 47 5.24 -35.69 -11.04
C SER A 47 5.53 -37.04 -11.70
N ARG A 48 4.50 -37.85 -11.99
CA ARG A 48 4.67 -39.12 -12.72
C ARG A 48 5.15 -38.94 -14.14
N LYS A 49 4.63 -37.95 -14.87
CA LYS A 49 5.09 -37.62 -16.22
C LYS A 49 6.59 -37.31 -16.24
N VAL A 50 7.05 -36.47 -15.31
CA VAL A 50 8.47 -36.08 -15.21
C VAL A 50 9.33 -37.25 -14.72
N ALA A 51 8.84 -38.04 -13.77
CA ALA A 51 9.50 -39.24 -13.27
C ALA A 51 9.38 -40.45 -14.22
N LYS A 52 8.82 -40.29 -15.43
CA LYS A 52 8.62 -41.37 -16.42
C LYS A 52 7.92 -42.60 -15.83
N ASN A 53 6.93 -42.38 -14.97
CA ASN A 53 6.18 -43.42 -14.25
C ASN A 53 7.05 -44.35 -13.37
N MET A 54 8.20 -43.88 -12.89
CA MET A 54 8.94 -44.58 -11.83
C MET A 54 8.07 -44.72 -10.57
N ALA A 55 8.33 -45.76 -9.78
CA ALA A 55 7.69 -45.91 -8.48
C ALA A 55 8.17 -44.79 -7.53
N PRO A 56 7.29 -44.25 -6.68
CA PRO A 56 7.70 -43.26 -5.70
C PRO A 56 8.62 -43.88 -4.65
N ASP A 57 9.57 -43.10 -4.18
CA ASP A 57 10.48 -43.51 -3.10
C ASP A 57 9.91 -43.13 -1.72
N ILE A 58 9.09 -42.07 -1.67
CA ILE A 58 8.55 -41.48 -0.45
C ILE A 58 7.06 -41.18 -0.63
N VAL A 59 6.28 -41.39 0.42
CA VAL A 59 4.95 -40.81 0.58
C VAL A 59 4.98 -39.82 1.75
N LEU A 60 4.83 -38.54 1.43
CA LEU A 60 4.77 -37.47 2.42
C LEU A 60 3.32 -37.26 2.86
N GLU A 61 3.03 -37.52 4.14
CA GLU A 61 1.76 -37.14 4.77
C GLU A 61 1.90 -35.71 5.31
N CYS A 62 1.18 -34.77 4.71
CA CYS A 62 1.20 -33.37 5.10
C CYS A 62 -0.14 -32.69 4.81
N MET A 63 -0.62 -31.87 5.76
CA MET A 63 -1.90 -31.14 5.68
C MET A 63 -3.11 -32.04 5.35
N GLY A 64 -3.13 -33.27 5.90
CA GLY A 64 -4.19 -34.25 5.65
C GLY A 64 -4.20 -34.81 4.22
N SER A 65 -3.06 -34.80 3.54
CA SER A 65 -2.91 -35.30 2.17
C SER A 65 -1.60 -36.08 2.02
N PHE A 66 -1.58 -36.98 1.04
CA PHE A 66 -0.45 -37.85 0.75
C PHE A 66 0.18 -37.44 -0.58
N TRP A 67 1.48 -37.21 -0.58
CA TRP A 67 2.23 -36.75 -1.75
C TRP A 67 3.29 -37.78 -2.12
N GLU A 68 3.15 -38.41 -3.29
CA GLU A 68 4.12 -39.35 -3.86
C GLU A 68 5.34 -38.58 -4.40
N LEU A 69 6.52 -38.81 -3.81
CA LEU A 69 7.75 -38.11 -4.12
C LEU A 69 8.86 -39.06 -4.57
N HIS A 70 9.78 -38.56 -5.40
CA HIS A 70 10.91 -39.33 -5.93
C HIS A 70 12.24 -38.67 -5.51
N CYS A 71 13.18 -39.49 -5.03
CA CYS A 71 14.46 -39.06 -4.45
C CYS A 71 15.26 -38.05 -5.27
N PRO A 72 15.38 -38.18 -6.61
CA PRO A 72 16.20 -37.26 -7.40
C PRO A 72 15.79 -35.78 -7.24
N TYR A 73 14.50 -35.52 -7.00
CA TYR A 73 13.93 -34.17 -6.93
C TYR A 73 13.92 -33.58 -5.52
N LEU A 74 14.15 -34.41 -4.49
CA LEU A 74 14.14 -33.94 -3.09
C LEU A 74 15.33 -33.04 -2.78
N THR A 75 16.44 -33.20 -3.49
CA THR A 75 17.69 -32.44 -3.33
C THR A 75 17.49 -30.92 -3.34
N LYS A 76 16.40 -30.44 -3.94
CA LYS A 76 16.01 -29.02 -3.98
C LYS A 76 15.42 -28.48 -2.68
N SER A 77 14.91 -29.35 -1.80
CA SER A 77 14.37 -29.00 -0.48
C SER A 77 15.27 -29.60 0.60
N ARG A 78 15.88 -28.72 1.40
CA ARG A 78 16.76 -29.15 2.48
C ARG A 78 16.00 -29.96 3.54
N ILE A 79 14.80 -29.53 3.91
CA ILE A 79 13.98 -30.22 4.92
C ILE A 79 13.54 -31.60 4.44
N LEU A 80 13.08 -31.74 3.19
CA LEU A 80 12.68 -33.05 2.69
C LEU A 80 13.88 -34.01 2.60
N MET A 81 15.07 -33.51 2.23
CA MET A 81 16.31 -34.29 2.25
C MET A 81 16.72 -34.71 3.66
N GLU A 82 16.64 -33.81 4.64
CA GLU A 82 16.96 -34.11 6.04
C GLU A 82 16.00 -35.14 6.62
N LEU A 83 14.69 -34.99 6.37
CA LEU A 83 13.67 -35.96 6.78
C LEU A 83 13.92 -37.33 6.14
N PHE A 84 14.19 -37.38 4.83
CA PHE A 84 14.51 -38.63 4.15
C PHE A 84 15.77 -39.29 4.72
N SER A 85 16.82 -38.50 4.97
CA SER A 85 18.09 -39.00 5.51
C SER A 85 17.93 -39.52 6.94
N SER A 86 17.12 -38.86 7.77
CA SER A 86 16.88 -39.29 9.16
C SER A 86 16.20 -40.65 9.25
N VAL A 87 15.34 -40.99 8.28
CA VAL A 87 14.65 -42.29 8.24
C VAL A 87 15.54 -43.39 7.67
N ASN A 88 16.54 -43.03 6.86
CA ASN A 88 17.50 -43.96 6.25
C ASN A 88 18.80 -44.18 7.05
N LYS A 89 19.01 -43.48 8.17
CA LYS A 89 20.16 -43.76 9.04
C LYS A 89 19.97 -45.14 9.68
N PRO A 90 20.96 -46.06 9.58
CA PRO A 90 20.94 -47.28 10.39
C PRO A 90 20.99 -46.86 11.87
N LYS A 91 20.17 -47.50 12.72
CA LYS A 91 20.23 -47.30 14.17
C LYS A 91 21.58 -47.81 14.70
N SER A 92 22.61 -46.99 14.67
CA SER A 92 23.81 -47.17 15.48
C SER A 92 23.68 -46.30 16.73
N GLN A 93 23.97 -46.91 17.87
CA GLN A 93 23.78 -46.43 19.23
C GLN A 93 24.24 -44.99 19.49
N ASP A 94 23.43 -44.31 20.31
CA ASP A 94 23.72 -43.25 21.27
C ASP A 94 24.66 -42.08 20.86
N ASN A 95 24.08 -40.88 20.76
CA ASN A 95 24.30 -39.87 21.79
C ASN A 95 23.40 -38.64 21.62
N GLU A 96 23.11 -38.05 22.78
CA GLU A 96 22.17 -36.96 23.04
C GLU A 96 22.53 -35.60 22.41
N SER A 97 21.51 -34.74 22.45
CA SER A 97 21.51 -33.27 22.37
C SER A 97 21.43 -32.62 20.97
N SER A 98 20.18 -32.30 20.57
CA SER A 98 19.81 -30.90 20.30
C SER A 98 18.28 -30.79 20.19
N ASP A 99 17.67 -30.01 21.07
CA ASP A 99 16.25 -29.67 21.09
C ASP A 99 15.82 -28.95 19.81
N GLN A 100 15.18 -29.67 18.88
CA GLN A 100 14.09 -29.15 18.04
C GLN A 100 13.05 -30.24 17.86
N MET A 101 11.86 -29.99 18.41
CA MET A 101 10.76 -30.92 18.57
C MET A 101 10.21 -31.43 17.22
N LEU A 102 10.71 -32.60 16.78
CA LEU A 102 10.22 -33.42 15.67
C LEU A 102 9.49 -34.65 16.25
N GLN A 103 8.17 -34.70 16.17
CA GLN A 103 7.43 -35.93 16.44
C GLN A 103 7.44 -36.79 15.17
N LEU A 104 8.36 -37.76 15.12
CA LEU A 104 8.39 -38.84 14.13
C LEU A 104 7.56 -40.01 14.67
N THR A 105 6.49 -40.40 13.96
CA THR A 105 5.75 -41.64 14.26
C THR A 105 5.74 -42.51 13.01
N THR A 106 6.52 -43.59 13.05
CA THR A 106 6.56 -44.61 12.01
C THR A 106 5.35 -45.54 12.18
N CYS A 107 4.38 -45.50 11.27
CA CYS A 107 3.26 -46.45 11.26
C CYS A 107 3.61 -47.66 10.38
N MET A 108 3.91 -48.79 11.01
CA MET A 108 4.00 -50.09 10.33
C MET A 108 2.60 -50.72 10.25
N LEU A 109 2.20 -51.21 9.06
CA LEU A 109 1.02 -52.06 8.88
C LEU A 109 1.41 -53.54 9.07
N PRO A 110 0.56 -54.38 9.69
CA PRO A 110 0.88 -55.79 9.94
C PRO A 110 0.88 -56.58 8.63
N SER A 111 1.98 -57.31 8.38
CA SER A 111 2.10 -58.22 7.24
C SER A 111 1.87 -59.65 7.73
N GLY A 112 0.84 -60.31 7.18
CA GLY A 112 0.61 -61.75 7.34
C GLY A 112 1.67 -62.57 6.60
N ALA A 113 1.97 -63.73 7.15
CA ALA A 113 2.99 -64.67 6.69
C ALA A 113 2.69 -65.27 5.31
N GLY A 114 3.74 -65.53 4.52
CA GLY A 114 3.65 -66.40 3.35
C GLY A 114 4.72 -66.20 2.27
N ASN A 115 5.79 -66.99 2.40
CA ASN A 115 6.70 -67.56 1.38
C ASN A 115 7.52 -66.68 0.41
N GLN A 116 8.79 -67.07 0.33
CA GLN A 116 9.90 -66.52 -0.44
C GLN A 116 9.77 -66.86 -1.93
N GLN A 117 9.85 -65.83 -2.77
CA GLN A 117 10.39 -65.89 -4.13
C GLN A 117 11.13 -64.57 -4.38
N GLU A 118 12.44 -64.66 -4.59
CA GLU A 118 13.31 -63.55 -4.97
C GLU A 118 12.97 -63.06 -6.39
N GLN A 119 11.94 -62.23 -6.47
CA GLN A 119 11.90 -61.12 -7.40
C GLN A 119 12.31 -59.89 -6.59
N GLN A 120 13.15 -59.00 -7.13
CA GLN A 120 13.43 -57.72 -6.49
C GLN A 120 12.10 -57.00 -6.27
N SER A 121 11.55 -57.18 -5.07
CA SER A 121 10.27 -56.60 -4.68
C SER A 121 10.43 -55.08 -4.81
N PRO A 122 9.48 -54.36 -5.44
CA PRO A 122 9.54 -52.91 -5.45
C PRO A 122 9.67 -52.45 -4.00
N ARG A 123 10.78 -51.77 -3.69
CA ARG A 123 11.00 -51.22 -2.35
C ARG A 123 9.77 -50.38 -2.01
N LYS A 124 9.05 -50.77 -0.95
CA LYS A 124 7.85 -50.04 -0.51
C LYS A 124 8.26 -48.58 -0.22
N PRO A 125 7.48 -47.58 -0.66
CA PRO A 125 7.82 -46.19 -0.42
C PRO A 125 7.84 -45.90 1.07
N ILE A 126 8.79 -45.09 1.50
CA ILE A 126 8.94 -44.69 2.89
C ILE A 126 7.87 -43.65 3.23
N MET A 127 7.10 -43.88 4.29
CA MET A 127 6.11 -42.92 4.76
C MET A 127 6.74 -41.90 5.71
N ILE A 128 6.64 -40.62 5.38
CA ILE A 128 7.16 -39.50 6.19
C ILE A 128 5.99 -38.59 6.56
N LYS A 129 5.85 -38.27 7.85
CA LYS A 129 4.88 -37.27 8.30
C LYS A 129 5.56 -35.92 8.45
N PHE A 130 4.95 -34.88 7.89
CA PHE A 130 5.45 -33.50 7.99
C PHE A 130 4.33 -32.58 8.45
N GLN A 131 4.57 -31.87 9.54
CA GLN A 131 3.61 -30.92 10.12
C GLN A 131 4.03 -29.49 9.77
N VAL A 132 3.16 -28.80 9.04
CA VAL A 132 3.32 -27.38 8.75
C VAL A 132 2.71 -26.58 9.89
N LYS A 133 3.54 -25.84 10.62
CA LYS A 133 3.11 -24.97 11.73
C LYS A 133 2.77 -23.55 11.29
N ASP A 134 3.19 -23.16 10.09
CA ASP A 134 3.00 -21.83 9.54
C ASP A 134 1.57 -21.68 8.97
N PRO A 135 0.72 -20.80 9.55
CA PRO A 135 -0.65 -20.59 9.08
C PRO A 135 -0.71 -19.94 7.70
N GLY A 136 0.36 -19.30 7.23
CA GLY A 136 0.47 -18.69 5.89
C GLY A 136 0.60 -19.72 4.76
N VAL A 137 0.85 -20.99 5.07
CA VAL A 137 0.97 -22.05 4.08
C VAL A 137 -0.38 -22.71 3.83
N SER A 138 -0.95 -22.45 2.66
CA SER A 138 -2.13 -23.17 2.18
C SER A 138 -1.75 -24.51 1.54
N LYS A 139 -2.69 -25.45 1.51
CA LYS A 139 -2.52 -26.74 0.80
C LYS A 139 -2.20 -26.55 -0.69
N ASN A 140 -2.80 -25.55 -1.33
CA ASN A 140 -2.53 -25.23 -2.74
C ASN A 140 -1.09 -24.73 -2.93
N ALA A 141 -0.63 -23.84 -2.04
CA ALA A 141 0.73 -23.34 -2.08
C ALA A 141 1.77 -24.44 -1.84
N LEU A 142 1.50 -25.35 -0.89
CA LEU A 142 2.35 -26.51 -0.65
C LEU A 142 2.40 -27.42 -1.88
N ALA A 143 1.26 -27.73 -2.49
CA ALA A 143 1.18 -28.55 -3.70
C ALA A 143 1.99 -27.92 -4.85
N ALA A 144 1.84 -26.60 -5.06
CA ALA A 144 2.58 -25.85 -6.06
C ALA A 144 4.10 -25.83 -5.78
N ALA A 145 4.51 -25.72 -4.51
CA ALA A 145 5.91 -25.78 -4.12
C ALA A 145 6.51 -27.19 -4.36
N LEU A 146 5.80 -28.25 -3.98
CA LEU A 146 6.19 -29.64 -4.26
C LEU A 146 6.27 -29.91 -5.76
N LEU A 147 5.34 -29.36 -6.56
CA LEU A 147 5.36 -29.46 -8.01
C LEU A 147 6.62 -28.82 -8.62
N ASN A 148 7.08 -27.71 -8.06
CA ASN A 148 8.29 -27.03 -8.50
C ASN A 148 9.58 -27.82 -8.23
N LEU A 149 9.57 -28.84 -7.35
CA LEU A 149 10.69 -29.77 -7.22
C LEU A 149 10.97 -30.51 -8.55
N TYR A 150 9.94 -30.76 -9.34
CA TYR A 150 10.02 -31.46 -10.62
C TYR A 150 10.31 -30.53 -11.82
N ARG A 151 10.53 -29.23 -11.58
CA ARG A 151 10.82 -28.25 -12.65
C ARG A 151 12.29 -27.81 -12.60
N SER A 152 12.91 -27.63 -13.76
CA SER A 152 14.28 -27.11 -13.85
C SER A 152 14.36 -25.64 -13.40
N ASP A 153 13.42 -24.80 -13.86
CA ASP A 153 13.22 -23.42 -13.40
C ASP A 153 11.88 -23.31 -12.64
N PRO A 154 11.86 -22.74 -11.42
CA PRO A 154 10.62 -22.53 -10.70
C PRO A 154 9.68 -21.56 -11.41
N VAL A 155 8.39 -21.87 -11.43
CA VAL A 155 7.34 -21.03 -11.98
C VAL A 155 6.46 -20.53 -10.85
N VAL A 156 6.31 -19.22 -10.76
CA VAL A 156 5.56 -18.54 -9.71
C VAL A 156 4.63 -17.52 -10.36
N GLY A 157 3.32 -17.64 -10.12
CA GLY A 157 2.34 -16.63 -10.50
C GLY A 157 2.27 -15.51 -9.46
N VAL A 158 1.89 -14.30 -9.88
CA VAL A 158 1.83 -13.12 -9.00
C VAL A 158 0.88 -13.30 -7.82
N GLU A 159 -0.33 -13.83 -8.07
CA GLU A 159 -1.35 -14.05 -7.02
C GLU A 159 -0.99 -15.18 -6.05
N GLU A 160 -0.16 -16.12 -6.48
CA GLU A 160 0.24 -17.27 -5.67
C GLU A 160 1.56 -17.02 -4.92
N ALA A 161 2.29 -15.96 -5.27
CA ALA A 161 3.65 -15.70 -4.81
C ALA A 161 3.76 -15.63 -3.28
N GLU A 162 2.75 -15.07 -2.60
CA GLU A 162 2.68 -14.97 -1.15
C GLU A 162 2.69 -16.34 -0.48
N GLY A 163 1.76 -17.22 -0.89
CA GLY A 163 1.65 -18.57 -0.36
C GLY A 163 2.85 -19.44 -0.74
N LEU A 164 3.34 -19.33 -1.99
CA LEU A 164 4.52 -20.08 -2.42
C LEU A 164 5.79 -19.65 -1.68
N LEU A 165 5.95 -18.36 -1.34
CA LEU A 165 7.11 -17.90 -0.56
C LEU A 165 7.08 -18.53 0.84
N ALA A 166 5.92 -18.54 1.50
CA ALA A 166 5.74 -19.19 2.80
C ALA A 166 6.04 -20.70 2.71
N ALA A 167 5.51 -21.38 1.69
CA ALA A 167 5.77 -22.81 1.47
C ALA A 167 7.25 -23.08 1.17
N ALA A 168 7.90 -22.23 0.37
CA ALA A 168 9.32 -22.35 0.04
C ALA A 168 10.21 -22.15 1.27
N LYS A 169 9.82 -21.25 2.19
CA LYS A 169 10.48 -21.08 3.49
C LYS A 169 10.35 -22.33 4.35
N VAL A 170 9.13 -22.86 4.49
CA VAL A 170 8.84 -24.07 5.28
C VAL A 170 9.51 -25.31 4.71
N LEU A 171 9.68 -25.41 3.40
CA LEU A 171 10.40 -26.52 2.76
C LEU A 171 11.91 -26.28 2.65
N VAL A 172 12.39 -25.08 3.00
CA VAL A 172 13.76 -24.61 2.76
C VAL A 172 14.18 -24.94 1.32
N PHE A 173 13.46 -24.34 0.36
CA PHE A 173 13.66 -24.47 -1.08
C PHE A 173 14.21 -23.15 -1.65
N PRO A 174 15.54 -22.94 -1.69
CA PRO A 174 16.13 -21.63 -1.95
C PRO A 174 15.84 -21.06 -3.34
N GLN A 175 15.88 -21.89 -4.39
CA GLN A 175 15.62 -21.44 -5.76
C GLN A 175 14.19 -20.94 -5.94
N LEU A 176 13.20 -21.67 -5.40
CA LEU A 176 11.81 -21.23 -5.42
C LEU A 176 11.61 -19.96 -4.59
N TYR A 177 12.22 -19.91 -3.41
CA TYR A 177 12.15 -18.74 -2.53
C TYR A 177 12.67 -17.46 -3.23
N GLN A 178 13.85 -17.53 -3.85
CA GLN A 178 14.42 -16.41 -4.60
C GLN A 178 13.56 -16.03 -5.81
N LYS A 179 12.99 -17.01 -6.52
CA LYS A 179 12.08 -16.74 -7.63
C LYS A 179 10.81 -16.02 -7.16
N CYS A 180 10.22 -16.43 -6.03
CA CYS A 180 9.08 -15.75 -5.43
C CYS A 180 9.42 -14.28 -5.13
N LEU A 181 10.56 -14.01 -4.49
CA LEU A 181 10.99 -12.64 -4.20
C LEU A 181 11.17 -11.79 -5.46
N SER A 182 11.80 -12.34 -6.51
CA SER A 182 11.94 -11.65 -7.80
C SER A 182 10.58 -11.29 -8.39
N VAL A 183 9.65 -12.25 -8.45
CA VAL A 183 8.30 -12.01 -8.99
C VAL A 183 7.56 -10.96 -8.15
N MET A 184 7.69 -10.99 -6.82
CA MET A 184 7.06 -9.99 -5.96
C MET A 184 7.64 -8.60 -6.19
N LEU A 185 8.96 -8.46 -6.24
CA LEU A 185 9.64 -7.18 -6.49
C LEU A 185 9.26 -6.56 -7.84
N ASP A 186 9.19 -7.38 -8.89
CA ASP A 186 8.87 -6.93 -10.25
C ASP A 186 7.38 -6.54 -10.40
N ASN A 187 6.52 -6.97 -9.48
CA ASN A 187 5.06 -6.78 -9.56
C ASN A 187 4.49 -5.93 -8.41
N ILE A 188 5.29 -5.07 -7.76
CA ILE A 188 4.78 -4.11 -6.76
C ILE A 188 3.93 -3.03 -7.46
N ASN A 189 2.64 -3.01 -7.13
CA ASN A 189 1.67 -2.04 -7.63
C ASN A 189 0.53 -1.85 -6.61
N SER A 190 -0.50 -1.05 -6.95
CA SER A 190 -1.60 -0.73 -6.04
C SER A 190 -2.40 -1.93 -5.53
N ASN A 191 -2.37 -3.06 -6.23
CA ASN A 191 -3.12 -4.27 -5.87
C ASN A 191 -2.31 -5.25 -5.02
N THR A 192 -0.99 -5.11 -5.01
CA THR A 192 -0.07 -6.08 -4.41
C THR A 192 0.76 -5.48 -3.27
N VAL A 193 0.98 -4.17 -3.24
CA VAL A 193 1.90 -3.52 -2.30
C VAL A 193 1.58 -3.81 -0.83
N CYS A 194 0.31 -3.76 -0.42
CA CYS A 194 -0.10 -4.02 0.96
C CYS A 194 0.17 -5.47 1.36
N ARG A 195 -0.18 -6.41 0.47
CA ARG A 195 0.01 -7.84 0.67
C ARG A 195 1.49 -8.22 0.70
N PHE A 196 2.26 -7.72 -0.26
CA PHE A 196 3.70 -7.97 -0.35
C PHE A 196 4.46 -7.38 0.84
N HIS A 197 4.08 -6.19 1.32
CA HIS A 197 4.66 -5.64 2.54
C HIS A 197 4.36 -6.50 3.77
N HIS A 198 3.11 -6.97 3.91
CA HIS A 198 2.73 -7.86 5.00
C HIS A 198 3.57 -9.14 5.00
N VAL A 199 3.67 -9.82 3.85
CA VAL A 199 4.49 -11.02 3.69
C VAL A 199 5.97 -10.73 3.96
N ALA A 200 6.50 -9.59 3.50
CA ALA A 200 7.88 -9.21 3.78
C ALA A 200 8.15 -9.04 5.28
N CYS A 201 7.18 -8.53 6.05
CA CYS A 201 7.28 -8.43 7.50
C CYS A 201 7.30 -9.80 8.19
N GLU A 202 6.38 -10.69 7.80
CA GLU A 202 6.30 -12.05 8.36
C GLU A 202 7.57 -12.86 8.07
N VAL A 203 8.11 -12.70 6.86
CA VAL A 203 9.28 -13.45 6.42
C VAL A 203 10.59 -12.78 6.89
N ARG A 204 10.55 -11.49 7.25
CA ARG A 204 11.69 -10.61 7.59
C ARG A 204 12.64 -10.37 6.40
N GLU A 205 12.07 -10.09 5.24
CA GLU A 205 12.81 -9.77 4.02
C GLU A 205 12.89 -8.24 3.81
N ASP A 206 14.00 -7.66 4.25
CA ASP A 206 14.19 -6.20 4.30
C ASP A 206 14.10 -5.54 2.91
N ASN A 207 14.67 -6.17 1.89
CA ASN A 207 14.69 -5.59 0.53
C ASN A 207 13.27 -5.43 -0.03
N LEU A 208 12.42 -6.44 0.14
CA LEU A 208 11.03 -6.39 -0.30
C LEU A 208 10.24 -5.36 0.53
N MET A 209 10.44 -5.34 1.85
CA MET A 209 9.81 -4.38 2.76
C MET A 209 10.15 -2.94 2.36
N MET A 210 11.44 -2.61 2.21
CA MET A 210 11.90 -1.29 1.81
C MET A 210 11.39 -0.88 0.43
N THR A 211 11.29 -1.83 -0.51
CA THR A 211 10.78 -1.53 -1.86
C THR A 211 9.27 -1.23 -1.83
N CYS A 212 8.49 -1.96 -1.04
CA CYS A 212 7.06 -1.67 -0.84
C CYS A 212 6.86 -0.32 -0.14
N GLU A 213 7.63 -0.02 0.90
CA GLU A 213 7.60 1.28 1.59
C GLU A 213 7.97 2.42 0.64
N ARG A 214 9.01 2.23 -0.17
CA ARG A 214 9.42 3.20 -1.18
C ARG A 214 8.34 3.44 -2.22
N TRP A 215 7.62 2.39 -2.63
CA TRP A 215 6.47 2.52 -3.52
C TRP A 215 5.36 3.36 -2.86
N LEU A 216 5.03 3.08 -1.60
CA LEU A 216 4.00 3.83 -0.86
C LEU A 216 4.34 5.32 -0.74
N GLU A 217 5.61 5.68 -0.48
CA GLU A 217 6.04 7.08 -0.43
C GLU A 217 5.74 7.87 -1.71
N LEU A 218 5.79 7.24 -2.88
CA LEU A 218 5.58 7.92 -4.16
C LEU A 218 4.14 7.78 -4.68
N TYR A 219 3.49 6.66 -4.38
CA TYR A 219 2.24 6.25 -5.03
C TYR A 219 1.02 6.19 -4.10
N LEU A 220 1.18 6.43 -2.79
CA LEU A 220 0.07 6.46 -1.82
C LEU A 220 -1.03 7.44 -2.25
N VAL A 221 -0.66 8.71 -2.48
CA VAL A 221 -1.60 9.76 -2.89
C VAL A 221 -1.99 9.62 -4.37
N PRO A 222 -1.06 9.50 -5.33
CA PRO A 222 -1.44 9.59 -6.74
C PRO A 222 -2.15 8.35 -7.29
N HIS A 223 -1.88 7.14 -6.76
CA HIS A 223 -2.48 5.91 -7.26
C HIS A 223 -3.34 5.20 -6.21
N LEU A 224 -2.79 4.88 -5.04
CA LEU A 224 -3.46 4.02 -4.06
C LEU A 224 -4.73 4.66 -3.48
N GLN A 225 -4.76 5.99 -3.33
CA GLN A 225 -5.93 6.75 -2.88
C GLN A 225 -7.22 6.38 -3.63
N SER A 226 -7.12 6.08 -4.92
CA SER A 226 -8.27 5.77 -5.80
C SER A 226 -8.67 4.30 -5.83
N LYS A 227 -8.00 3.45 -5.03
CA LYS A 227 -8.13 1.98 -5.09
C LYS A 227 -8.72 1.44 -3.80
N ILE A 228 -9.56 0.40 -3.94
CA ILE A 228 -10.22 -0.23 -2.78
C ILE A 228 -9.22 -0.87 -1.82
N GLN A 229 -8.07 -1.30 -2.35
CA GLN A 229 -6.95 -1.92 -1.63
C GLN A 229 -6.29 -0.99 -0.62
N LEU A 230 -6.57 0.32 -0.64
CA LEU A 230 -6.15 1.25 0.41
C LEU A 230 -6.54 0.73 1.81
N ARG A 231 -7.67 0.01 1.94
CA ARG A 231 -8.12 -0.58 3.22
C ARG A 231 -7.19 -1.62 3.85
N GLU A 232 -6.38 -2.27 3.01
CA GLU A 232 -5.45 -3.33 3.40
C GLU A 232 -4.19 -2.75 4.05
N LEU A 233 -3.94 -1.46 3.83
CA LEU A 233 -2.82 -0.76 4.44
C LEU A 233 -2.99 -0.71 5.95
N SER A 234 -2.03 -1.26 6.69
CA SER A 234 -2.04 -1.25 8.15
C SER A 234 -1.90 0.17 8.68
N GLN A 235 -2.44 0.42 9.88
CA GLN A 235 -2.37 1.73 10.51
C GLN A 235 -0.92 2.17 10.76
N ASP A 236 -0.06 1.26 11.20
CA ASP A 236 1.34 1.56 11.51
C ASP A 236 2.14 1.90 10.24
N LEU A 237 1.92 1.15 9.15
CA LEU A 237 2.58 1.43 7.87
C LEU A 237 2.08 2.75 7.28
N LEU A 238 0.79 3.04 7.37
CA LEU A 238 0.25 4.33 6.95
C LEU A 238 0.87 5.47 7.75
N LEU A 239 0.94 5.36 9.08
CA LEU A 239 1.57 6.38 9.93
C LEU A 239 3.05 6.58 9.59
N LYS A 240 3.79 5.48 9.39
CA LYS A 240 5.20 5.50 8.95
C LYS A 240 5.35 6.22 7.62
N THR A 241 4.47 5.93 6.67
CA THR A 241 4.47 6.55 5.33
C THR A 241 4.14 8.05 5.40
N LEU A 242 3.13 8.43 6.19
CA LEU A 242 2.71 9.84 6.36
C LEU A 242 3.80 10.71 6.99
N LYS A 243 4.61 10.14 7.89
CA LYS A 243 5.75 10.81 8.52
C LYS A 243 7.01 10.84 7.64
N SER A 244 7.04 10.11 6.52
CA SER A 244 8.22 10.06 5.67
C SER A 244 8.45 11.43 4.99
N PRO A 245 9.65 12.01 5.07
CA PRO A 245 9.99 13.24 4.34
C PRO A 245 10.07 13.03 2.82
N ARG A 246 10.01 11.77 2.37
CA ARG A 246 10.01 11.38 0.96
C ARG A 246 8.60 11.22 0.38
N LEU A 247 7.56 11.34 1.22
CA LEU A 247 6.18 11.24 0.78
C LEU A 247 5.87 12.32 -0.26
N PHE A 248 5.49 11.88 -1.45
CA PHE A 248 4.98 12.73 -2.51
C PHE A 248 3.49 13.03 -2.31
N THR A 249 3.11 14.29 -2.52
CA THR A 249 1.70 14.71 -2.58
C THR A 249 1.54 15.89 -3.53
N TYR A 250 0.37 16.03 -4.14
CA TYR A 250 0.01 17.21 -4.93
C TYR A 250 -0.25 18.44 -4.07
N SER A 251 -0.83 18.24 -2.88
CA SER A 251 -1.14 19.25 -1.87
C SER A 251 -1.45 18.58 -0.52
N GLU A 252 -1.41 19.33 0.58
CA GLU A 252 -1.73 18.78 1.91
C GLU A 252 -3.18 18.28 2.01
N TYR A 253 -4.12 18.89 1.29
CA TYR A 253 -5.50 18.43 1.23
C TYR A 253 -5.63 17.03 0.61
N GLN A 254 -4.82 16.66 -0.39
CA GLN A 254 -4.87 15.29 -0.93
C GLN A 254 -4.35 14.25 0.06
N VAL A 255 -3.44 14.62 0.96
CA VAL A 255 -2.99 13.74 2.06
C VAL A 255 -4.13 13.54 3.06
N PHE A 256 -4.78 14.63 3.47
CA PHE A 256 -5.96 14.57 4.33
C PHE A 256 -7.07 13.69 3.70
N ARG A 257 -7.36 13.91 2.42
CA ARG A 257 -8.36 13.14 1.68
C ARG A 257 -8.00 11.66 1.57
N THR A 258 -6.74 11.33 1.34
CA THR A 258 -6.26 9.93 1.35
C THR A 258 -6.52 9.27 2.70
N LEU A 259 -6.23 9.98 3.80
CA LEU A 259 -6.48 9.45 5.14
C LEU A 259 -7.99 9.33 5.45
N LEU A 260 -8.80 10.29 5.01
CA LEU A 260 -10.27 10.24 5.11
C LEU A 260 -10.82 9.00 4.40
N TYR A 261 -10.32 8.72 3.19
CA TYR A 261 -10.72 7.58 2.38
C TYR A 261 -10.32 6.27 3.04
N TRP A 262 -9.07 6.17 3.50
CA TRP A 262 -8.59 5.01 4.25
C TRP A 262 -9.49 4.74 5.46
N LEU A 263 -9.79 5.78 6.27
CA LEU A 263 -10.63 5.66 7.44
C LEU A 263 -12.05 5.20 7.08
N PHE A 264 -12.67 5.78 6.05
CA PHE A 264 -13.98 5.34 5.56
C PHE A 264 -13.98 3.84 5.23
N LEU A 265 -12.98 3.38 4.49
CA LEU A 265 -12.88 1.98 4.08
C LEU A 265 -12.65 1.03 5.27
N ARG A 266 -11.91 1.48 6.30
CA ARG A 266 -11.72 0.72 7.55
C ARG A 266 -13.01 0.61 8.36
N LEU A 267 -13.85 1.64 8.35
CA LEU A 267 -15.13 1.64 9.05
C LEU A 267 -16.22 0.84 8.30
N ASN A 268 -16.07 0.67 6.98
CA ASN A 268 -17.06 0.04 6.12
C ASN A 268 -16.45 -1.15 5.33
N PRO A 269 -16.07 -2.25 6.00
CA PRO A 269 -15.36 -3.37 5.36
C PRO A 269 -16.19 -4.11 4.30
N THR A 270 -17.52 -3.97 4.33
CA THR A 270 -18.43 -4.62 3.37
C THR A 270 -18.40 -3.99 1.98
N VAL A 271 -17.95 -2.75 1.86
CA VAL A 271 -17.86 -2.02 0.57
C VAL A 271 -16.90 -2.76 -0.35
N GLN A 272 -17.29 -3.01 -1.60
CA GLN A 272 -16.46 -3.72 -2.59
C GLN A 272 -15.89 -2.81 -3.68
N ILE A 273 -16.51 -1.64 -3.88
CA ILE A 273 -16.17 -0.68 -4.94
C ILE A 273 -15.76 0.64 -4.29
N MET A 274 -14.76 1.31 -4.85
CA MET A 274 -14.31 2.60 -4.35
C MET A 274 -15.45 3.63 -4.48
N PRO A 275 -15.95 4.21 -3.38
CA PRO A 275 -17.04 5.18 -3.44
C PRO A 275 -16.54 6.53 -3.97
N SER A 276 -17.49 7.36 -4.42
CA SER A 276 -17.20 8.74 -4.81
C SER A 276 -16.82 9.61 -3.61
N HIS A 277 -16.12 10.72 -3.86
CA HIS A 277 -15.78 11.70 -2.82
C HIS A 277 -17.02 12.18 -2.06
N SER A 278 -18.06 12.58 -2.79
CA SER A 278 -19.32 13.07 -2.22
C SER A 278 -20.02 12.03 -1.32
N SER A 279 -19.97 10.75 -1.71
CA SER A 279 -20.53 9.65 -0.90
C SER A 279 -19.78 9.50 0.44
N ILE A 280 -18.45 9.63 0.43
CA ILE A 280 -17.65 9.58 1.66
C ILE A 280 -17.95 10.79 2.55
N LEU A 281 -18.06 11.99 1.99
CA LEU A 281 -18.42 13.19 2.75
C LEU A 281 -19.80 13.04 3.40
N THR A 282 -20.80 12.64 2.62
CA THR A 282 -22.17 12.41 3.10
C THR A 282 -22.19 11.42 4.27
N TYR A 283 -21.39 10.35 4.19
CA TYR A 283 -21.25 9.40 5.29
C TYR A 283 -20.77 10.07 6.57
N PHE A 284 -19.65 10.80 6.54
CA PHE A 284 -19.13 11.46 7.75
C PHE A 284 -20.04 12.56 8.28
N ILE A 285 -20.67 13.35 7.40
CA ILE A 285 -21.68 14.34 7.78
C ILE A 285 -22.84 13.66 8.52
N SER A 286 -23.33 12.51 8.01
CA SER A 286 -24.43 11.75 8.63
C SER A 286 -24.06 11.09 9.96
N LEU A 287 -22.77 10.89 10.24
CA LEU A 287 -22.30 10.35 11.52
C LEU A 287 -22.33 11.39 12.65
N SER A 288 -22.54 12.67 12.38
CA SER A 288 -22.50 13.74 13.39
C SER A 288 -23.57 13.51 14.47
N LYS A 289 -23.12 13.34 15.72
CA LYS A 289 -23.96 13.13 16.93
C LYS A 289 -23.57 14.13 18.04
N GLY A 290 -23.32 15.39 17.68
CA GLY A 290 -22.96 16.45 18.63
C GLY A 290 -21.48 16.55 19.03
N ALA A 291 -20.62 15.59 18.66
CA ALA A 291 -19.17 15.65 18.87
C ALA A 291 -18.38 15.16 17.63
N ALA A 292 -17.15 15.66 17.49
CA ALA A 292 -16.29 15.30 16.38
C ALA A 292 -15.92 13.81 16.42
N PHE A 293 -15.73 13.18 15.26
CA PHE A 293 -15.47 11.73 15.18
C PHE A 293 -14.24 11.30 16.00
N LEU A 294 -13.13 12.04 15.90
CA LEU A 294 -11.88 11.70 16.59
C LEU A 294 -11.95 11.82 18.12
N GLU A 295 -12.92 12.55 18.66
CA GLU A 295 -13.12 12.69 20.11
C GLU A 295 -13.89 11.50 20.71
N ARG A 296 -14.60 10.74 19.86
CA ARG A 296 -15.36 9.55 20.26
C ARG A 296 -14.40 8.39 20.55
N ASP A 297 -14.84 7.45 21.40
CA ASP A 297 -14.00 6.31 21.80
C ASP A 297 -13.51 5.47 20.61
N VAL A 298 -14.35 5.29 19.60
CA VAL A 298 -13.98 4.58 18.35
C VAL A 298 -12.95 5.34 17.50
N GLY A 299 -12.91 6.66 17.63
CA GLY A 299 -12.08 7.58 16.84
C GLY A 299 -10.69 7.80 17.43
N LYS A 300 -10.55 7.72 18.76
CA LYS A 300 -9.31 8.03 19.51
C LYS A 300 -8.07 7.32 18.96
N LYS A 301 -8.21 6.05 18.58
CA LYS A 301 -7.08 5.26 18.03
C LYS A 301 -6.51 5.81 16.72
N TYR A 302 -7.27 6.64 15.99
CA TYR A 302 -6.83 7.23 14.73
C TYR A 302 -6.21 8.63 14.88
N ILE A 303 -6.28 9.24 16.07
CA ILE A 303 -5.72 10.57 16.36
C ILE A 303 -4.27 10.72 15.85
N PRO A 304 -3.34 9.76 16.09
CA PRO A 304 -1.95 9.92 15.65
C PRO A 304 -1.78 10.09 14.14
N LEU A 305 -2.68 9.51 13.34
CA LEU A 305 -2.66 9.63 11.87
C LEU A 305 -3.00 11.04 11.41
N PHE A 306 -3.96 11.70 12.08
CA PHE A 306 -4.36 13.07 11.72
C PHE A 306 -3.42 14.12 12.31
N GLN A 307 -2.77 13.84 13.45
CA GLN A 307 -1.81 14.74 14.08
C GLN A 307 -0.54 14.94 13.26
N CYS A 308 -0.11 13.95 12.47
CA CYS A 308 1.07 14.10 11.62
C CYS A 308 0.80 14.86 10.31
N LEU A 309 -0.46 15.23 10.03
CA LEU A 309 -0.81 15.99 8.84
C LEU A 309 -0.50 17.47 9.00
N ARG A 310 -0.06 18.10 7.90
CA ARG A 310 0.15 19.55 7.80
C ARG A 310 -1.16 20.26 7.49
N LEU A 311 -2.14 20.13 8.39
CA LEU A 311 -3.51 20.62 8.15
C LEU A 311 -3.57 22.13 7.89
N TYR A 312 -2.65 22.90 8.48
CA TYR A 312 -2.52 24.33 8.22
C TYR A 312 -2.01 24.65 6.80
N GLY A 313 -1.55 23.66 6.02
CA GLY A 313 -1.21 23.83 4.60
C GLY A 313 -2.43 23.76 3.68
N ILE A 314 -3.63 23.54 4.22
CA ILE A 314 -4.88 23.54 3.47
C ILE A 314 -5.41 24.98 3.45
N MET A 315 -5.14 25.69 2.36
CA MET A 315 -5.41 27.12 2.22
C MET A 315 -6.74 27.46 1.53
N ASP A 316 -7.31 26.49 0.80
CA ASP A 316 -8.52 26.70 -0.01
C ASP A 316 -9.77 26.74 0.89
N SER A 317 -10.59 27.77 0.74
CA SER A 317 -11.75 27.98 1.61
C SER A 317 -12.80 26.88 1.46
N LEU A 318 -13.03 26.37 0.24
CA LEU A 318 -13.99 25.29 0.00
C LEU A 318 -13.52 23.99 0.66
N GLN A 319 -12.22 23.71 0.62
CA GLN A 319 -11.62 22.56 1.31
C GLN A 319 -11.74 22.69 2.83
N LEU A 320 -11.53 23.88 3.39
CA LEU A 320 -11.67 24.13 4.82
C LEU A 320 -13.13 24.00 5.29
N GLU A 321 -14.08 24.54 4.51
CA GLU A 321 -15.52 24.37 4.75
C GLU A 321 -15.92 22.90 4.73
N GLU A 322 -15.43 22.12 3.76
CA GLU A 322 -15.66 20.68 3.69
C GLU A 322 -15.14 19.96 4.95
N ILE A 323 -13.91 20.26 5.39
CA ILE A 323 -13.31 19.68 6.59
C ILE A 323 -14.14 20.01 7.85
N GLN A 324 -14.67 21.23 7.93
CA GLN A 324 -15.53 21.66 9.03
C GLN A 324 -16.88 20.91 9.01
N GLN A 325 -17.50 20.77 7.84
CA GLN A 325 -18.82 20.15 7.69
C GLN A 325 -18.83 18.66 8.04
N ILE A 326 -17.77 17.90 7.68
CA ILE A 326 -17.71 16.46 7.98
C ILE A 326 -17.55 16.15 9.48
N GLN A 327 -17.24 17.16 10.32
CA GLN A 327 -17.05 17.04 11.77
C GLN A 327 -16.12 15.88 12.17
N LEU A 328 -15.08 15.64 11.38
CA LEU A 328 -14.11 14.59 11.66
C LEU A 328 -13.12 15.02 12.74
N LEU A 329 -12.58 16.24 12.61
CA LEU A 329 -11.54 16.79 13.46
C LEU A 329 -12.13 17.50 14.69
N PRO A 330 -11.46 17.47 15.85
CA PRO A 330 -11.83 18.27 17.01
C PRO A 330 -11.95 19.76 16.66
N GLN A 331 -12.96 20.45 17.21
CA GLN A 331 -13.17 21.88 16.93
C GLN A 331 -11.96 22.74 17.30
N MET A 332 -11.27 22.41 18.39
CA MET A 332 -10.04 23.11 18.80
C MET A 332 -8.92 23.03 17.75
N TRP A 333 -8.88 21.98 16.92
CA TRP A 333 -7.89 21.88 15.85
C TRP A 333 -8.24 22.82 14.70
N LEU A 334 -9.52 22.92 14.33
CA LEU A 334 -10.00 23.85 13.31
C LEU A 334 -9.75 25.29 13.74
N VAL A 335 -10.08 25.64 14.98
CA VAL A 335 -9.78 26.97 15.55
C VAL A 335 -8.29 27.27 15.43
N ARG A 336 -7.39 26.34 15.81
CA ARG A 336 -5.94 26.53 15.65
C ARG A 336 -5.52 26.75 14.19
N ILE A 337 -6.10 26.02 13.24
CA ILE A 337 -5.83 26.20 11.81
C ILE A 337 -6.26 27.60 11.37
N PHE A 338 -7.50 28.01 11.67
CA PHE A 338 -8.01 29.33 11.34
C PHE A 338 -7.22 30.46 12.00
N THR A 339 -6.84 30.31 13.28
CA THR A 339 -5.99 31.25 14.01
C THR A 339 -4.64 31.42 13.31
N LYS A 340 -3.99 30.32 12.89
CA LYS A 340 -2.72 30.39 12.15
C LYS A 340 -2.88 31.14 10.83
N HIS A 341 -3.94 30.87 10.07
CA HIS A 341 -4.22 31.59 8.82
C HIS A 341 -4.52 33.07 9.06
N TYR A 342 -5.30 33.40 10.10
CA TYR A 342 -5.60 34.77 10.47
C TYR A 342 -4.33 35.56 10.79
N TYR A 343 -3.45 35.03 11.65
CA TYR A 343 -2.19 35.68 11.96
C TYR A 343 -1.29 35.83 10.74
N ALA A 344 -1.24 34.81 9.88
CA ALA A 344 -0.46 34.90 8.65
C ALA A 344 -0.99 35.97 7.70
N LEU A 345 -2.30 36.04 7.48
CA LEU A 345 -2.92 37.10 6.69
C LEU A 345 -2.69 38.49 7.29
N HIS A 346 -2.84 38.63 8.61
CA HIS A 346 -2.63 39.90 9.31
C HIS A 346 -1.17 40.37 9.24
N ARG A 347 -0.21 39.44 9.19
CA ARG A 347 1.23 39.73 9.05
C ARG A 347 1.73 39.64 7.60
N GLY A 348 0.90 39.99 6.63
CA GLY A 348 1.33 40.08 5.22
C GLY A 348 1.79 38.75 4.61
N GLY A 349 1.34 37.62 5.15
CA GLY A 349 1.68 36.26 4.75
C GLY A 349 2.69 35.55 5.65
N ASP A 350 3.34 36.25 6.59
CA ASP A 350 4.35 35.63 7.46
C ASP A 350 3.77 34.45 8.24
N MET A 351 4.55 33.39 8.40
CA MET A 351 4.14 32.21 9.17
C MET A 351 4.83 32.21 10.56
N PRO A 352 4.33 32.98 11.55
CA PRO A 352 5.02 33.18 12.84
C PRO A 352 5.10 31.93 13.72
N PHE A 353 4.34 30.90 13.39
CA PHE A 353 4.31 29.62 14.10
C PHE A 353 5.05 28.51 13.35
N LEU A 354 5.89 28.88 12.37
CA LEU A 354 6.77 27.96 11.68
C LEU A 354 8.03 27.75 12.52
N GLU A 355 8.16 26.57 13.14
CA GLU A 355 9.31 26.20 13.96
C GLU A 355 10.23 25.22 13.23
N ASP A 356 9.63 24.27 12.50
CA ASP A 356 10.34 23.22 11.79
C ASP A 356 9.84 23.13 10.34
N PHE A 357 10.71 23.50 9.41
CA PHE A 357 10.43 23.44 7.98
C PHE A 357 10.11 22.02 7.51
N ASP A 358 10.81 21.00 8.01
CA ASP A 358 10.70 19.65 7.45
C ASP A 358 9.35 19.01 7.76
N THR A 359 8.78 19.31 8.92
CA THR A 359 7.45 18.83 9.31
C THR A 359 6.33 19.78 8.93
N GLN A 360 6.59 21.07 8.76
CA GLN A 360 5.54 22.06 8.58
C GLN A 360 5.43 22.56 7.14
N ALA A 361 6.51 22.76 6.37
CA ALA A 361 6.45 23.43 5.05
C ALA A 361 5.35 22.88 4.12
N LEU A 362 4.71 23.77 3.35
CA LEU A 362 3.64 23.38 2.43
C LEU A 362 4.23 22.69 1.22
N ARG A 363 3.73 21.50 0.89
CA ARG A 363 4.20 20.72 -0.27
C ARG A 363 3.26 20.87 -1.45
N PHE A 364 3.87 21.13 -2.61
CA PHE A 364 3.19 21.15 -3.88
C PHE A 364 3.88 20.21 -4.86
N GLY A 365 3.14 19.21 -5.33
CA GLY A 365 3.66 18.17 -6.21
C GLY A 365 3.32 18.38 -7.69
N LEU A 366 4.26 17.99 -8.54
CA LEU A 366 4.16 17.82 -9.99
C LEU A 366 4.64 16.40 -10.36
N ILE A 367 3.86 15.68 -11.17
CA ILE A 367 4.27 14.39 -11.76
C ILE A 367 4.48 14.59 -13.26
N ILE A 368 5.60 14.10 -13.77
CA ILE A 368 5.93 14.10 -15.20
C ILE A 368 5.97 12.64 -15.66
N GLU A 369 4.96 12.22 -16.41
CA GLU A 369 4.82 10.86 -16.94
C GLU A 369 5.17 10.77 -18.44
N GLY A 370 5.12 11.89 -19.15
CA GLY A 370 5.28 11.95 -20.60
C GLY A 370 6.49 12.77 -21.06
N GLU A 371 6.61 12.89 -22.38
CA GLU A 371 7.74 13.55 -23.04
C GLU A 371 7.59 15.06 -23.22
N ALA A 372 6.49 15.64 -22.72
CA ALA A 372 6.21 17.05 -22.90
C ALA A 372 7.39 17.90 -22.42
N GLN A 373 7.74 18.90 -23.23
CA GLN A 373 8.92 19.72 -22.98
C GLN A 373 8.77 20.62 -21.76
N TYR A 374 7.53 20.88 -21.31
CA TYR A 374 7.23 21.80 -20.24
C TYR A 374 6.02 21.33 -19.43
N HIS A 375 6.15 21.36 -18.11
CA HIS A 375 5.08 21.10 -17.16
C HIS A 375 5.02 22.22 -16.13
N THR A 376 3.82 22.75 -15.89
CA THR A 376 3.62 23.78 -14.87
C THR A 376 2.40 23.61 -14.00
N LYS A 377 2.47 24.26 -12.84
CA LYS A 377 1.36 24.40 -11.92
C LYS A 377 1.46 25.74 -11.20
N THR A 378 0.36 26.49 -11.26
CA THR A 378 0.21 27.71 -10.47
C THR A 378 -0.29 27.36 -9.07
N ILE A 379 0.35 27.91 -8.06
CA ILE A 379 -0.03 27.80 -6.65
C ILE A 379 -0.26 29.19 -6.07
N SER A 380 -1.05 29.28 -5.01
CA SER A 380 -1.27 30.53 -4.29
C SER A 380 -1.15 30.33 -2.78
N MET A 381 -0.57 31.32 -2.10
CA MET A 381 -0.37 31.35 -0.65
C MET A 381 -0.53 32.80 -0.18
N TYR A 382 -1.56 33.06 0.64
CA TYR A 382 -1.83 34.39 1.21
C TYR A 382 -1.80 35.54 0.18
N GLY A 383 -2.33 35.30 -1.02
CA GLY A 383 -2.36 36.27 -2.12
C GLY A 383 -1.08 36.37 -2.96
N PHE A 384 0.00 35.66 -2.59
CA PHE A 384 1.16 35.49 -3.45
C PHE A 384 0.94 34.30 -4.38
N TYR A 385 1.32 34.45 -5.65
CA TYR A 385 1.18 33.42 -6.67
C TYR A 385 2.54 32.99 -7.19
N PHE A 386 2.72 31.69 -7.37
CA PHE A 386 3.93 31.10 -7.92
C PHE A 386 3.58 30.11 -9.03
N GLU A 387 4.33 30.15 -10.12
CA GLU A 387 4.35 29.11 -11.14
C GLU A 387 5.50 28.16 -10.87
N LEU A 388 5.18 26.90 -10.59
CA LEU A 388 6.13 25.81 -10.46
C LEU A 388 6.42 25.25 -11.86
N LYS A 389 7.70 25.09 -12.21
CA LYS A 389 8.15 24.73 -13.57
C LYS A 389 9.00 23.47 -13.55
N ALA A 390 8.75 22.60 -14.51
CA ALA A 390 9.66 21.54 -14.93
C ALA A 390 9.84 21.61 -16.45
N VAL A 391 11.06 21.88 -16.88
CA VAL A 391 11.40 22.11 -18.30
C VAL A 391 12.41 21.08 -18.76
N ARG A 392 12.05 20.27 -19.76
CA ARG A 392 12.98 19.35 -20.42
C ARG A 392 13.91 20.13 -21.35
N LYS A 393 15.21 19.87 -21.28
CA LYS A 393 16.22 20.51 -22.12
C LYS A 393 16.63 19.61 -23.28
N GLY A 394 16.20 20.01 -24.49
CA GLY A 394 16.49 19.29 -25.74
C GLY A 394 15.89 17.88 -25.76
N GLU A 395 16.50 16.99 -26.55
CA GLU A 395 16.12 15.58 -26.62
C GLU A 395 16.63 14.77 -25.41
N SER A 396 17.57 15.33 -24.65
CA SER A 396 18.16 14.67 -23.49
C SER A 396 17.16 14.50 -22.34
N SER A 397 17.38 13.49 -21.50
CA SER A 397 16.67 13.29 -20.21
C SER A 397 17.12 14.29 -19.13
N CYS A 398 17.40 15.54 -19.53
CA CYS A 398 17.78 16.65 -18.66
C CYS A 398 16.55 17.50 -18.35
N TYR A 399 16.30 17.76 -17.06
CA TYR A 399 15.21 18.60 -16.60
C TYR A 399 15.70 19.71 -15.69
N ASN A 400 15.12 20.89 -15.88
CA ASN A 400 15.29 22.05 -15.03
C ASN A 400 14.02 22.24 -14.21
N PHE A 401 14.15 22.31 -12.89
CA PHE A 401 13.06 22.59 -11.97
C PHE A 401 13.28 23.94 -11.30
N SER A 402 12.26 24.79 -11.33
CA SER A 402 12.31 26.11 -10.71
C SER A 402 10.90 26.57 -10.36
N MET A 403 10.82 27.66 -9.61
CA MET A 403 9.57 28.36 -9.36
C MET A 403 9.73 29.84 -9.62
N GLN A 404 8.64 30.47 -10.04
CA GLN A 404 8.61 31.88 -10.37
C GLN A 404 7.43 32.56 -9.68
N ARG A 405 7.68 33.66 -8.97
CA ARG A 405 6.63 34.54 -8.46
C ARG A 405 5.95 35.26 -9.62
N LEU A 406 4.63 35.20 -9.65
CA LEU A 406 3.80 35.82 -10.68
C LEU A 406 3.38 37.23 -10.26
N GLN A 407 3.12 38.08 -11.25
CA GLN A 407 2.48 39.39 -11.09
C GLN A 407 0.97 39.28 -11.30
N HIS A 408 0.19 40.24 -10.80
CA HIS A 408 -1.26 40.27 -10.95
C HIS A 408 -1.74 40.35 -12.41
N SER A 409 -0.89 40.91 -13.28
CA SER A 409 -1.10 41.04 -14.72
C SER A 409 -0.55 39.86 -15.53
N ASP A 410 0.01 38.85 -14.87
CA ASP A 410 0.65 37.73 -15.56
C ASP A 410 -0.40 36.86 -16.29
N PRO A 411 -0.20 36.56 -17.60
CA PRO A 411 -1.16 35.80 -18.40
C PRO A 411 -1.32 34.34 -17.94
N THR A 412 -0.39 33.80 -17.15
CA THR A 412 -0.50 32.44 -16.60
C THR A 412 -1.56 32.32 -15.50
N LEU A 413 -2.01 33.46 -14.93
CA LEU A 413 -3.08 33.48 -13.94
C LEU A 413 -4.44 33.24 -14.59
N SER A 414 -5.22 32.35 -13.99
CA SER A 414 -6.60 32.13 -14.44
C SER A 414 -7.45 33.39 -14.21
N PHE A 415 -8.46 33.59 -15.05
CA PHE A 415 -9.44 34.67 -14.87
C PHE A 415 -10.07 34.68 -13.46
N ARG A 416 -10.31 33.48 -12.88
CA ARG A 416 -10.82 33.35 -11.51
C ARG A 416 -9.81 33.81 -10.46
N ALA A 417 -8.52 33.50 -10.65
CA ALA A 417 -7.46 33.99 -9.78
C ALA A 417 -7.41 35.52 -9.79
N CYS A 418 -7.44 36.14 -10.98
CA CYS A 418 -7.33 37.60 -11.10
C CYS A 418 -8.55 38.38 -10.56
N LYS A 419 -9.78 37.86 -10.72
CA LYS A 419 -11.00 38.60 -10.32
C LYS A 419 -11.56 38.27 -8.95
N ARG A 420 -11.34 37.06 -8.44
CA ARG A 420 -12.08 36.56 -7.25
C ARG A 420 -11.19 36.22 -6.06
N HIS A 421 -9.88 36.24 -6.23
CA HIS A 421 -8.95 35.91 -5.16
C HIS A 421 -8.08 37.12 -4.82
N PRO A 422 -7.66 37.27 -3.56
CA PRO A 422 -6.75 38.34 -3.17
C PRO A 422 -5.42 38.18 -3.89
N PHE A 423 -4.81 39.31 -4.23
CA PHE A 423 -3.46 39.38 -4.80
C PHE A 423 -2.60 40.32 -3.96
N CYS A 424 -1.43 39.85 -3.51
CA CYS A 424 -0.52 40.65 -2.71
C CYS A 424 0.35 41.55 -3.60
N LEU A 425 0.33 42.86 -3.32
CA LEU A 425 1.08 43.88 -4.06
C LEU A 425 2.45 44.20 -3.45
N MET A 426 2.87 43.49 -2.39
CA MET A 426 4.21 43.66 -1.81
C MET A 426 5.29 43.46 -2.88
N GLN A 427 6.30 44.32 -2.93
CA GLN A 427 7.33 44.24 -3.97
C GLN A 427 8.15 42.95 -3.88
N GLU A 428 8.43 42.51 -2.65
CA GLU A 428 9.29 41.37 -2.35
C GLU A 428 8.62 40.47 -1.31
N ARG A 429 9.06 39.21 -1.27
CA ARG A 429 8.58 38.20 -0.33
C ARG A 429 9.71 37.25 0.02
N GLY A 430 10.13 37.24 1.28
CA GLY A 430 11.03 36.21 1.77
C GLY A 430 10.34 34.84 1.79
N VAL A 431 10.95 33.86 1.14
CA VAL A 431 10.48 32.48 1.03
C VAL A 431 11.62 31.54 1.38
N ILE A 432 11.36 30.65 2.34
CA ILE A 432 12.20 29.49 2.62
C ILE A 432 11.65 28.34 1.77
N TYR A 433 12.51 27.68 1.01
CA TYR A 433 12.08 26.60 0.14
C TYR A 433 13.10 25.48 -0.05
N GLU A 434 12.57 24.34 -0.51
CA GLU A 434 13.33 23.18 -0.99
C GLU A 434 12.63 22.63 -2.25
N ILE A 435 13.38 22.42 -3.34
CA ILE A 435 12.89 21.70 -4.52
C ILE A 435 13.46 20.29 -4.46
N LYS A 436 12.60 19.27 -4.41
CA LYS A 436 12.98 17.85 -4.33
C LYS A 436 12.44 17.09 -5.52
N VAL A 437 13.29 16.32 -6.19
CA VAL A 437 12.95 15.51 -7.37
C VAL A 437 13.30 14.07 -7.09
N GLN A 438 12.33 13.18 -7.28
CA GLN A 438 12.48 11.74 -7.09
C GLN A 438 12.16 11.03 -8.41
N SER A 439 13.11 10.28 -8.93
CA SER A 439 12.98 9.58 -10.21
C SER A 439 14.00 8.45 -10.31
N ARG A 440 13.86 7.59 -11.32
CA ARG A 440 14.83 6.56 -11.63
C ARG A 440 15.94 7.12 -12.54
N VAL A 441 17.17 6.73 -12.24
CA VAL A 441 18.35 7.00 -13.07
C VAL A 441 19.11 5.68 -13.21
N LYS A 442 19.29 5.22 -14.45
CA LYS A 442 19.86 3.89 -14.76
C LYS A 442 19.17 2.75 -13.99
N GLY A 443 17.84 2.81 -13.90
CA GLY A 443 17.00 1.80 -13.23
C GLY A 443 16.92 1.89 -11.70
N LYS A 444 17.71 2.76 -11.05
CA LYS A 444 17.69 2.92 -9.58
C LYS A 444 16.98 4.21 -9.17
N TRP A 445 16.17 4.14 -8.12
CA TRP A 445 15.56 5.34 -7.53
C TRP A 445 16.62 6.25 -6.92
N GLN A 446 16.56 7.53 -7.25
CA GLN A 446 17.42 8.57 -6.70
C GLN A 446 16.59 9.79 -6.30
N ILE A 447 17.15 10.58 -5.40
CA ILE A 447 16.56 11.81 -4.90
C ILE A 447 17.58 12.92 -5.16
N PHE A 448 17.09 14.00 -5.77
CA PHE A 448 17.85 15.22 -6.03
C PHE A 448 17.13 16.35 -5.32
N CYS A 449 17.85 17.19 -4.60
CA CYS A 449 17.25 18.36 -3.96
C CYS A 449 18.16 19.58 -4.13
N THR A 450 17.55 20.75 -4.07
CA THR A 450 18.30 21.94 -3.67
C THR A 450 18.63 21.82 -2.18
N ASP A 451 19.63 22.57 -1.71
CA ASP A 451 19.69 22.89 -0.29
C ASP A 451 18.45 23.69 0.14
N ARG A 452 18.27 23.87 1.45
CA ARG A 452 17.25 24.80 1.96
C ARG A 452 17.70 26.21 1.61
N VAL A 453 16.94 26.87 0.74
CA VAL A 453 17.25 28.24 0.28
C VAL A 453 16.29 29.21 0.96
N ASN A 454 16.84 30.31 1.48
CA ASN A 454 16.07 31.48 1.87
C ASN A 454 16.31 32.58 0.83
N GLN A 455 15.28 32.99 0.11
CA GLN A 455 15.38 33.94 -0.98
C GLN A 455 14.21 34.93 -0.94
N GLU A 456 14.49 36.19 -1.28
CA GLU A 456 13.47 37.18 -1.57
C GLU A 456 12.98 37.08 -3.02
N PHE A 457 11.69 36.88 -3.17
CA PHE A 457 11.02 36.83 -4.46
C PHE A 457 10.40 38.19 -4.78
N GLY A 458 11.01 38.90 -5.72
CA GLY A 458 10.49 40.16 -6.23
C GLY A 458 9.51 39.99 -7.38
N VAL A 459 9.05 41.12 -7.94
CA VAL A 459 8.18 41.13 -9.13
C VAL A 459 8.96 41.23 -10.45
N THR A 460 10.24 41.61 -10.44
CA THR A 460 11.04 41.73 -11.67
C THR A 460 11.49 40.37 -12.18
N LYS A 461 11.72 40.20 -13.49
CA LYS A 461 12.20 38.92 -14.07
C LYS A 461 13.44 38.34 -13.36
N LYS A 462 14.35 39.20 -12.88
CA LYS A 462 15.59 38.75 -12.23
C LYS A 462 15.38 38.30 -10.79
N SER A 463 14.43 38.91 -10.08
CA SER A 463 14.15 38.61 -8.66
C SER A 463 12.94 37.71 -8.46
N SER A 464 12.18 37.40 -9.52
CA SER A 464 10.99 36.55 -9.43
C SER A 464 11.27 35.05 -9.45
N GLU A 465 12.46 34.62 -9.89
CA GLU A 465 12.76 33.20 -10.10
C GLU A 465 13.63 32.61 -8.99
N SER A 466 13.39 31.35 -8.64
CA SER A 466 14.23 30.58 -7.72
C SER A 466 15.54 30.16 -8.38
N GLN A 467 16.46 29.64 -7.56
CA GLN A 467 17.52 28.76 -8.07
C GLN A 467 16.92 27.63 -8.90
N VAL A 468 17.58 27.31 -10.02
CA VAL A 468 17.20 26.20 -10.91
C VAL A 468 17.91 24.92 -10.46
N LEU A 469 17.14 23.89 -10.10
CA LEU A 469 17.64 22.55 -9.90
C LEU A 469 17.75 21.84 -11.26
N LYS A 470 18.97 21.55 -11.69
CA LYS A 470 19.25 20.86 -12.96
C LYS A 470 19.58 19.40 -12.68
N VAL A 471 18.87 18.48 -13.33
CA VAL A 471 19.07 17.04 -13.13
C VAL A 471 19.12 16.31 -14.46
N ASN A 472 20.11 15.45 -14.62
CA ASN A 472 20.37 14.70 -15.85
C ASN A 472 20.00 13.22 -15.70
N GLY A 473 19.55 12.60 -16.81
CA GLY A 473 19.34 11.17 -16.90
C GLY A 473 18.07 10.67 -16.19
N LEU A 474 17.08 11.54 -15.98
CA LEU A 474 15.82 11.17 -15.34
C LEU A 474 14.92 10.38 -16.29
N SER A 475 14.34 9.28 -15.80
CA SER A 475 13.31 8.54 -16.52
C SER A 475 11.94 8.71 -15.85
N PRO A 476 10.88 9.01 -16.62
CA PRO A 476 9.52 9.02 -16.11
C PRO A 476 9.13 7.69 -15.39
N PRO A 477 8.23 7.75 -14.40
CA PRO A 477 7.64 8.95 -13.83
C PRO A 477 8.63 9.74 -12.95
N ILE A 478 8.60 11.07 -13.07
CA ILE A 478 9.40 11.99 -12.26
C ILE A 478 8.48 12.71 -11.29
N PHE A 479 8.81 12.66 -10.00
CA PHE A 479 8.06 13.29 -8.92
C PHE A 479 8.81 14.51 -8.41
N ALA A 480 8.31 15.71 -8.72
CA ALA A 480 8.86 16.96 -8.20
C ALA A 480 7.98 17.50 -7.07
N THR A 481 8.58 17.78 -5.92
CA THR A 481 7.94 18.38 -4.75
C THR A 481 8.62 19.70 -4.45
N PHE A 482 7.81 20.76 -4.39
CA PHE A 482 8.22 22.09 -3.97
C PHE A 482 7.70 22.29 -2.55
N SER A 483 8.61 22.35 -1.58
CA SER A 483 8.29 22.66 -0.19
C SER A 483 8.53 24.16 0.02
N LEU A 484 7.51 24.90 0.48
CA LEU A 484 7.62 26.34 0.69
C LEU A 484 7.08 26.74 2.06
N ALA A 485 7.72 27.76 2.64
CA ALA A 485 7.21 28.47 3.80
C ALA A 485 7.59 29.96 3.72
N PHE A 486 6.74 30.80 4.29
CA PHE A 486 6.94 32.24 4.32
C PHE A 486 7.65 32.60 5.63
N ALA A 487 8.92 33.02 5.51
CA ALA A 487 9.74 33.43 6.64
C ALA A 487 9.02 34.53 7.44
N SER A 488 9.11 34.48 8.76
CA SER A 488 8.71 35.59 9.62
C SER A 488 9.91 36.48 9.83
N PHE A 489 9.73 37.79 9.64
CA PHE A 489 10.76 38.79 9.91
C PHE A 489 10.41 39.61 11.15
#